data_AF-A0AAW0Q197-F1
#
_entry.id   AF-A0AAW0Q197-F1
#
_cell.length_a   1.000
_cell.length_b   1.000
_cell.length_c   1.000
_cell.angle_alpha   90.00
_cell.angle_beta   90.00
_cell.angle_gamma   90.00
#
_symmetry.space_group_name_H-M   'P 1'
#
loop_
_entity.id
_entity.type
_entity.pdbx_description
1 polymer ?
#
loop_
_entity_poly.entity_id
_entity_poly.type
_entity_poly.pdbx_seq_one_letter_code
_entity_poly.pdbx_strand_id
1 'polypeptide(L)'
;MAGERTLESLFQAIQDSKNEVIGRLGTIDQSVNRLDNAMGSLVEQFTEIQQRVSKTEDDICDAEKRVKDLEKSVAQLQSKVDYLENKSRQSNLLILGVPELSEGTDCTAFVQRLIPELLGRENLIEPLRVERCHRIGDRQ
;
A
#
# COMPACT_ATOMS: atom_id res chain seq x y z
N MET A 1 -47.93 12.48 80.60
CA MET A 1 -46.57 12.00 80.86
C MET A 1 -46.14 10.83 79.96
N ALA A 2 -46.88 9.71 79.84
CA ALA A 2 -46.47 8.62 78.93
C ALA A 2 -46.67 8.94 77.43
N GLY A 3 -47.82 9.52 77.05
CA GLY A 3 -48.11 9.90 75.65
C GLY A 3 -47.24 11.03 75.08
N GLU A 4 -46.72 11.88 75.96
CA GLU A 4 -45.85 13.02 75.62
C GLU A 4 -44.44 12.54 75.28
N ARG A 5 -43.90 11.62 76.08
CA ARG A 5 -42.62 10.94 75.82
C ARG A 5 -42.63 10.12 74.52
N THR A 6 -43.76 9.55 74.12
CA THR A 6 -43.88 8.83 72.84
C THR A 6 -43.90 9.76 71.63
N LEU A 7 -44.48 10.96 71.74
CA LEU A 7 -44.48 11.94 70.65
C LEU A 7 -43.08 12.53 70.43
N GLU A 8 -42.36 12.82 71.52
CA GLU A 8 -40.96 13.27 71.47
C GLU A 8 -40.06 12.21 70.80
N SER A 9 -40.24 10.94 71.13
CA SER A 9 -39.50 9.84 70.50
C SER A 9 -39.78 9.72 68.99
N LEU A 10 -41.03 9.90 68.56
CA LEU A 10 -41.40 9.87 67.14
C LEU A 10 -40.81 11.07 66.40
N PHE A 11 -40.85 12.27 67.01
CA PHE A 11 -40.26 13.47 66.43
C PHE A 11 -38.74 13.31 66.25
N GLN A 12 -38.05 12.75 67.24
CA GLN A 12 -36.62 12.47 67.14
C GLN A 12 -36.31 11.49 66.02
N ALA A 13 -37.08 10.39 65.91
CA ALA A 13 -36.89 9.41 64.83
C ALA A 13 -37.12 10.01 63.42
N ILE A 14 -38.10 10.91 63.27
CA ILE A 14 -38.33 11.65 62.02
C ILE A 14 -37.14 12.56 61.71
N GLN A 15 -36.61 13.25 62.72
CA GLN A 15 -35.46 14.15 62.55
C GLN A 15 -34.18 13.38 62.17
N ASP A 16 -33.95 12.22 62.79
CA ASP A 16 -32.82 11.35 62.47
C ASP A 16 -32.94 10.81 61.04
N SER A 17 -34.12 10.32 60.65
CA SER A 17 -34.41 9.88 59.28
C SER A 17 -34.24 11.00 58.26
N LYS A 18 -34.69 12.22 58.57
CA LYS A 18 -34.49 13.40 57.73
C LYS A 18 -33.00 13.68 57.53
N ASN A 19 -32.21 13.66 58.60
CA ASN A 19 -30.76 13.92 58.52
C ASN A 19 -30.06 12.83 57.71
N GLU A 20 -30.47 11.57 57.86
CA GLU A 20 -29.95 10.45 57.05
C GLU A 20 -30.27 10.63 55.57
N VAL A 21 -31.51 10.98 55.22
CA VAL A 21 -31.92 11.26 53.83
C VAL A 21 -31.12 12.42 53.24
N ILE A 22 -30.91 13.51 54.00
CA ILE A 22 -30.08 14.64 53.56
C ILE A 22 -28.64 14.18 53.30
N GLY A 23 -28.06 13.35 54.16
CA GLY A 23 -26.72 12.80 53.96
C GLY A 23 -26.61 11.92 52.71
N ARG A 24 -27.61 11.06 52.47
CA ARG A 24 -27.69 10.23 51.26
C ARG A 24 -27.84 11.09 50.00
N LEU A 25 -28.69 12.12 50.03
CA LEU A 25 -28.85 13.07 48.92
C LEU A 25 -27.55 13.81 48.61
N GLY A 26 -26.80 14.26 49.63
CA GLY A 26 -25.49 14.88 49.43
C GLY A 26 -24.47 13.92 48.80
N THR A 27 -24.51 12.64 49.18
CA THR A 27 -23.63 11.61 48.57
C THR A 27 -24.00 11.34 47.11
N ILE A 28 -25.30 11.31 46.80
CA ILE A 28 -25.79 11.18 45.43
C ILE A 28 -25.36 12.39 44.59
N ASP A 29 -25.51 13.60 45.10
CA ASP A 29 -25.10 14.84 44.42
C ASP A 29 -23.60 14.83 44.08
N GLN A 30 -22.75 14.44 45.03
CA GLN A 30 -21.31 14.27 44.77
C GLN A 30 -21.03 13.20 43.70
N SER A 31 -21.80 12.12 43.68
CA SER A 31 -21.62 11.05 42.69
C SER A 31 -22.06 11.49 41.30
N VAL A 32 -23.16 12.23 41.19
CA VAL A 32 -23.65 12.83 39.93
C VAL A 32 -22.63 13.83 39.39
N ASN A 33 -22.11 14.73 40.24
CA ASN A 33 -21.07 15.69 39.83
C ASN A 33 -19.79 14.99 39.32
N ARG A 34 -19.41 13.86 39.91
CA ARG A 34 -18.26 13.06 39.43
C ARG A 34 -18.55 12.44 38.06
N LEU A 35 -19.76 11.93 37.85
CA LEU A 35 -20.17 11.36 36.57
C LEU A 35 -20.23 12.43 35.48
N ASP A 36 -20.75 13.62 35.77
CA ASP A 36 -20.80 14.73 34.81
C ASP A 36 -19.39 15.15 34.36
N ASN A 37 -18.45 15.26 35.31
CA ASN A 37 -17.05 15.57 34.99
C ASN A 37 -16.40 14.47 34.15
N ALA A 38 -16.61 13.20 34.51
CA ALA A 38 -16.09 12.08 33.73
C ALA A 38 -16.67 12.02 32.32
N MET A 39 -17.97 12.30 32.19
CA MET A 39 -18.67 12.36 30.90
C MET A 39 -18.15 13.52 30.05
N GLY A 40 -17.90 14.69 30.64
CA GLY A 40 -17.27 15.82 29.94
C GLY A 40 -15.89 15.44 29.36
N SER A 41 -15.04 14.81 30.17
CA SER A 41 -13.72 14.36 29.70
C SER A 41 -13.81 13.31 28.59
N LEU A 42 -14.79 12.40 28.66
CA LEU A 42 -15.02 11.41 27.61
C LEU A 42 -15.47 12.06 26.29
N VAL A 43 -16.33 13.08 26.35
CA VAL A 43 -16.76 13.82 25.15
C VAL A 43 -15.59 14.55 24.48
N GLU A 44 -14.70 15.15 25.26
CA GLU A 44 -13.49 15.80 24.74
C GLU A 44 -12.57 14.78 24.04
N GLN A 45 -12.25 13.67 24.72
CA GLN A 45 -11.43 12.60 24.15
C GLN A 45 -12.06 11.99 22.90
N PHE A 46 -13.38 11.78 22.90
CA PHE A 46 -14.11 11.25 21.76
C PHE A 46 -14.01 12.21 20.55
N THR A 47 -14.14 13.51 20.79
CA THR A 47 -14.01 14.53 19.75
C THR A 47 -12.60 14.53 19.14
N GLU A 48 -11.56 14.43 19.97
CA GLU A 48 -10.17 14.33 19.51
C GLU A 48 -9.96 13.06 18.65
N ILE A 49 -10.49 11.93 19.10
CA ILE A 49 -10.43 10.67 18.34
C ILE A 49 -11.12 10.82 16.99
N GLN A 50 -12.33 11.42 16.94
CA GLN A 50 -13.03 11.64 15.68
C GLN A 50 -12.21 12.49 14.70
N GLN A 51 -11.58 13.56 15.18
CA GLN A 51 -10.70 14.40 14.34
C GLN A 51 -9.49 13.63 13.82
N ARG A 52 -8.85 12.81 14.68
CA ARG A 52 -7.71 11.98 14.29
C ARG A 52 -8.10 10.90 13.28
N VAL A 53 -9.27 10.27 13.44
CA VAL A 53 -9.81 9.29 12.50
C VAL A 53 -10.08 9.94 11.16
N SER A 54 -10.79 11.08 11.12
CA SER A 54 -11.06 11.81 9.89
C SER A 54 -9.78 12.17 9.14
N LYS A 55 -8.76 12.68 9.85
CA LYS A 55 -7.46 12.99 9.22
C LYS A 55 -6.78 11.73 8.67
N THR A 56 -6.84 10.62 9.41
CA THR A 56 -6.23 9.35 8.97
C THR A 56 -6.94 8.79 7.74
N GLU A 57 -8.27 8.93 7.67
CA GLU A 57 -9.06 8.54 6.50
C GLU A 57 -8.69 9.36 5.26
N ASP A 58 -8.52 10.68 5.41
CA ASP A 58 -8.06 11.56 4.34
C ASP A 58 -6.64 11.18 3.86
N ASP A 59 -5.72 10.99 4.80
CA ASP A 59 -4.33 10.59 4.51
C ASP A 59 -4.27 9.22 3.77
N ILE A 60 -5.13 8.27 4.14
CA ILE A 60 -5.26 6.97 3.45
C ILE A 60 -5.76 7.17 2.02
N CYS A 61 -6.81 7.97 1.81
CA CYS A 61 -7.36 8.24 0.49
C CYS A 61 -6.30 8.85 -0.46
N ASP A 62 -5.52 9.82 0.04
CA ASP A 62 -4.43 10.43 -0.70
C ASP A 62 -3.30 9.44 -1.01
N ALA A 63 -2.94 8.58 -0.05
CA ALA A 63 -1.95 7.54 -0.25
C ALA A 63 -2.39 6.53 -1.32
N GLU A 64 -3.64 6.06 -1.28
CA GLU A 64 -4.20 5.14 -2.28
C GLU A 64 -4.17 5.74 -3.69
N LYS A 65 -4.51 7.03 -3.82
CA LYS A 65 -4.43 7.74 -5.11
C LYS A 65 -3.00 7.77 -5.64
N ARG A 66 -2.03 8.12 -4.78
CA ARG A 66 -0.61 8.15 -5.15
C ARG A 66 -0.10 6.77 -5.56
N VAL A 67 -0.52 5.72 -4.87
CA VAL A 67 -0.15 4.34 -5.23
C VAL A 67 -0.67 3.99 -6.63
N LYS A 68 -1.94 4.28 -6.94
CA LYS A 68 -2.50 4.03 -8.27
C LYS A 68 -1.76 4.79 -9.39
N ASP A 69 -1.40 6.04 -9.14
CA ASP A 69 -0.63 6.85 -10.10
C ASP A 69 0.78 6.27 -10.33
N LEU A 70 1.42 5.78 -9.26
CA LEU A 70 2.72 5.11 -9.35
C LEU A 70 2.63 3.77 -10.09
N GLU A 71 1.63 2.95 -9.81
CA GLU A 71 1.39 1.68 -10.52
C GLU A 71 1.22 1.90 -12.03
N LYS A 72 0.45 2.92 -12.42
CA LYS A 72 0.30 3.31 -13.82
C LYS A 72 1.63 3.74 -14.45
N SER A 73 2.42 4.53 -13.73
CA SER A 73 3.73 5.00 -14.19
C SER A 73 4.70 3.85 -14.37
N VAL A 74 4.73 2.90 -13.43
CA VAL A 74 5.54 1.67 -13.51
C VAL A 74 5.13 0.84 -14.73
N ALA A 75 3.84 0.64 -14.97
CA ALA A 75 3.36 -0.10 -16.15
C ALA A 75 3.80 0.56 -17.46
N GLN A 76 3.69 1.88 -17.56
CA GLN A 76 4.13 2.63 -18.74
C GLN A 76 5.65 2.54 -18.95
N LEU A 77 6.43 2.63 -17.87
CA LEU A 77 7.88 2.48 -17.94
C LEU A 77 8.28 1.06 -18.35
N GLN A 78 7.61 0.04 -17.84
CA GLN A 78 7.86 -1.34 -18.23
C GLN A 78 7.62 -1.53 -19.74
N SER A 79 6.47 -1.08 -20.26
CA SER A 79 6.19 -1.14 -21.70
C SER A 79 7.21 -0.37 -22.53
N LYS A 80 7.71 0.77 -22.02
CA LYS A 80 8.75 1.56 -22.70
C LYS A 80 10.08 0.82 -22.71
N VAL A 81 10.48 0.17 -21.63
CA VAL A 81 11.69 -0.65 -21.56
C VAL A 81 11.58 -1.80 -22.57
N ASP A 82 10.48 -2.56 -22.55
CA ASP A 82 10.27 -3.67 -23.48
C ASP A 82 10.34 -3.20 -24.95
N TYR A 83 9.73 -2.06 -25.26
CA TYR A 83 9.81 -1.45 -26.58
C TYR A 83 11.25 -1.08 -26.96
N LEU A 84 12.00 -0.46 -26.06
CA LEU A 84 13.38 -0.05 -26.32
C LEU A 84 14.31 -1.24 -26.47
N GLU A 85 14.14 -2.30 -25.68
CA GLU A 85 14.90 -3.54 -25.81
C GLU A 85 14.63 -4.23 -27.15
N ASN A 86 13.36 -4.37 -27.53
CA ASN A 86 12.97 -4.95 -28.81
C ASN A 86 13.50 -4.11 -29.99
N LYS A 87 13.40 -2.79 -29.90
CA LYS A 87 13.92 -1.88 -30.93
C LYS A 87 15.44 -1.95 -31.03
N SER A 88 16.14 -2.01 -29.89
CA SER A 88 17.59 -2.13 -29.85
C SER A 88 18.10 -3.43 -30.45
N ARG A 89 17.29 -4.50 -30.44
CA ARG A 89 17.63 -5.81 -30.99
C ARG A 89 16.93 -6.11 -32.31
N GLN A 90 16.21 -5.15 -32.89
CA GLN A 90 15.36 -5.37 -34.07
C GLN A 90 16.14 -5.87 -35.28
N SER A 91 17.40 -5.45 -35.42
CA SER A 91 18.29 -5.87 -36.52
C SER A 91 19.18 -7.05 -36.15
N ASN A 92 19.02 -7.64 -34.96
CA ASN A 92 19.80 -8.80 -34.52
C ASN A 92 19.08 -10.08 -34.95
N LEU A 93 19.84 -11.00 -35.53
CA LEU A 93 19.36 -12.34 -35.88
C LEU A 93 20.10 -13.38 -35.04
N LEU A 94 19.37 -14.40 -34.59
CA LEU A 94 19.92 -15.57 -33.90
C LEU A 94 19.83 -16.77 -34.83
N ILE A 95 20.97 -17.30 -35.24
CA ILE A 95 21.06 -18.50 -36.08
C ILE A 95 21.42 -19.69 -35.18
N LEU A 96 20.53 -20.68 -35.11
CA LEU A 96 20.71 -21.89 -34.31
C LEU A 96 21.14 -23.07 -35.19
N GLY A 97 21.83 -24.04 -34.59
CA GLY A 97 22.22 -25.27 -35.29
C GLY A 97 23.45 -25.16 -36.19
N VAL A 98 24.23 -24.07 -36.09
CA VAL A 98 25.51 -23.93 -36.79
C VAL A 98 26.59 -24.77 -36.09
N PRO A 99 27.18 -25.79 -36.74
CA PRO A 99 28.23 -26.61 -36.14
C PRO A 99 29.43 -25.76 -35.72
N GLU A 100 30.05 -26.12 -34.60
CA GLU A 100 31.21 -25.40 -34.10
C GLU A 100 32.37 -25.42 -35.09
N LEU A 101 33.09 -24.30 -35.14
CA LEU A 101 34.24 -24.08 -36.03
C LEU A 101 33.90 -24.06 -37.54
N SER A 102 32.65 -24.30 -37.94
CA SER A 102 32.24 -24.23 -39.36
C SER A 102 32.29 -22.81 -39.94
N GLU A 103 32.17 -21.81 -39.07
CA GLU A 103 32.37 -20.39 -39.41
C GLU A 103 33.83 -20.00 -39.72
N GLY A 104 34.81 -20.83 -39.31
CA GLY A 104 36.23 -20.53 -39.46
C GLY A 104 36.67 -19.34 -38.60
N THR A 105 37.57 -18.51 -39.14
CA THR A 105 38.13 -17.35 -38.43
C THR A 105 37.27 -16.10 -38.53
N ASP A 106 36.37 -16.02 -39.52
CA ASP A 106 35.54 -14.85 -39.80
C ASP A 106 34.05 -15.22 -39.91
N CYS A 107 33.36 -15.05 -38.78
CA CYS A 107 31.91 -15.25 -38.64
C CYS A 107 31.13 -14.38 -39.64
N THR A 108 31.58 -13.14 -39.88
CA THR A 108 30.86 -12.20 -40.74
C THR A 108 30.89 -12.67 -42.19
N ALA A 109 32.06 -13.04 -42.70
CA ALA A 109 32.20 -13.59 -44.05
C ALA A 109 31.42 -14.90 -44.23
N PHE A 110 31.37 -15.75 -43.19
CA PHE A 110 30.55 -16.96 -43.18
C PHE A 110 29.06 -16.64 -43.34
N VAL A 111 28.50 -15.74 -42.53
CA VAL A 111 27.07 -15.37 -42.59
C VAL A 111 26.71 -14.67 -43.91
N GLN A 112 27.60 -13.81 -44.41
CA GLN A 112 27.42 -13.13 -45.70
C GLN A 112 27.37 -14.08 -46.89
N ARG A 113 27.90 -15.30 -46.75
CA ARG A 113 27.78 -16.37 -47.75
C ARG A 113 26.58 -17.28 -47.48
N LEU A 114 26.41 -17.71 -46.23
CA LEU A 114 25.39 -18.67 -45.82
C LEU A 114 23.96 -18.15 -46.07
N ILE A 115 23.65 -16.93 -45.65
CA ILE A 115 22.26 -16.41 -45.78
C ILE A 115 21.82 -16.30 -47.24
N PRO A 116 22.60 -15.69 -48.16
CA PRO A 116 22.23 -15.69 -49.57
C PRO A 116 22.16 -17.08 -50.22
N GLU A 117 22.97 -18.04 -49.78
CA GLU A 117 22.89 -19.43 -50.24
C GLU A 117 21.60 -20.12 -49.78
N LEU A 118 21.13 -19.86 -48.57
CA LEU A 118 19.90 -20.45 -48.02
C LEU A 118 18.62 -19.79 -48.55
N LEU A 119 18.62 -18.47 -48.69
CA LEU A 119 17.44 -17.71 -49.11
C LEU A 119 17.32 -17.54 -50.62
N GLY A 120 18.37 -17.84 -51.39
CA GLY A 120 18.45 -17.52 -52.82
C GLY A 120 18.91 -16.09 -53.04
N ARG A 121 19.95 -15.90 -53.87
CA ARG A 121 20.58 -14.58 -54.09
C ARG A 121 19.64 -13.59 -54.77
N GLU A 122 18.76 -14.13 -55.61
CA GLU A 122 17.71 -13.41 -56.33
C GLU A 122 16.65 -12.80 -55.40
N ASN A 123 16.51 -13.31 -54.17
CA ASN A 123 15.55 -12.80 -53.19
C ASN A 123 16.10 -11.64 -52.34
N LEU A 124 17.35 -11.25 -52.55
CA LEU A 124 18.00 -10.15 -51.85
C LEU A 124 18.10 -8.92 -52.77
N ILE A 125 17.47 -7.82 -52.36
CA ILE A 125 17.49 -6.54 -53.10
C ILE A 125 18.91 -5.94 -53.09
N GLU A 126 19.65 -6.15 -52.00
CA GLU A 126 21.02 -5.67 -51.84
C GLU A 126 21.91 -6.72 -51.16
N PRO A 127 23.25 -6.65 -51.33
CA PRO A 127 24.17 -7.53 -50.63
C PRO A 127 24.03 -7.41 -49.11
N LEU A 128 24.06 -8.55 -48.41
CA LEU A 128 23.91 -8.59 -46.96
C LEU A 128 25.04 -7.81 -46.26
N ARG A 129 24.66 -6.76 -45.52
CA ARG A 129 25.56 -6.00 -44.66
C ARG A 129 25.43 -6.51 -43.22
N VAL A 130 26.56 -6.85 -42.62
CA VAL A 130 26.63 -7.36 -41.25
C VAL A 130 27.53 -6.43 -40.46
N GLU A 131 26.98 -5.79 -39.42
CA GLU A 131 27.75 -4.90 -38.56
C GLU A 131 28.63 -5.68 -37.58
N ARG A 132 28.08 -6.76 -37.00
CA ARG A 132 28.79 -7.62 -36.06
C ARG A 132 28.25 -9.05 -36.13
N CYS A 133 29.15 -10.02 -36.07
CA CYS A 133 28.83 -11.45 -35.97
C CYS A 133 29.63 -12.06 -34.83
N HIS A 134 28.99 -12.84 -33.98
CA HIS A 134 29.65 -13.57 -32.90
C HIS A 134 28.82 -14.77 -32.47
N ARG A 135 29.49 -15.79 -31.93
CA ARG A 135 28.84 -16.91 -31.26
C ARG A 135 28.41 -16.48 -29.86
N ILE A 136 27.27 -17.00 -29.40
CA ILE A 136 26.75 -16.74 -28.05
C ILE A 136 27.20 -17.88 -27.13
N GLY A 137 27.72 -17.53 -25.96
CA GLY A 137 28.23 -18.48 -24.97
C GLY A 137 29.75 -18.66 -25.02
N ASP A 138 30.32 -19.27 -23.97
CA ASP A 138 31.73 -19.62 -23.92
C ASP A 138 32.03 -20.75 -24.92
N ARG A 139 33.18 -20.67 -25.61
CA ARG A 139 33.68 -21.77 -26.43
C ARG A 139 33.97 -22.95 -25.50
N GLN A 140 33.19 -24.02 -25.59
CA GLN A 140 33.56 -25.31 -24.97
C GLN A 140 34.60 -26.02 -25.82
#